data_AF-A0A9P1FZ49-F1
#
_entry.id   AF-A0A9P1FZ49-F1
#
_cell.length_a   1.000
_cell.length_b   1.000
_cell.length_c   1.000
_cell.angle_alpha   90.00
_cell.angle_beta   90.00
_cell.angle_gamma   90.00
#
_symmetry.space_group_name_H-M   'P 1'
#
loop_
_entity.id
_entity.type
_entity.pdbx_description
1 polymer ?
#
loop_
_entity_poly.entity_id
_entity_poly.type
_entity_poly.pdbx_seq_one_letter_code
_entity_poly.pdbx_strand_id
1 'polypeptide(L)'
;VQPCLTCDPCKSESESKKVNRSKRITLQKWMRRRQPFVPKPLPLTCPGSRHKVELVFSPLANMQGLLGYHSSVLIDGEEYYFTPSGIRCYPKLSSHKRMSVERVEVGKSVLGGTALLDALSKHFQPRTYDLLRKNCNNFTAAALLCWKANDRHIFKC
;
A
#
# COMPACT_ATOMS: atom_id res chain seq x y z
N VAL A 1 -85.35 -12.89 -12.40
CA VAL A 1 -85.76 -13.08 -10.99
C VAL A 1 -84.52 -12.96 -10.12
N GLN A 2 -84.69 -12.35 -8.96
CA GLN A 2 -83.74 -11.75 -8.01
C GLN A 2 -82.91 -12.80 -7.20
N PRO A 3 -82.04 -12.42 -6.23
CA PRO A 3 -80.62 -12.80 -6.10
C PRO A 3 -80.36 -13.75 -4.87
N CYS A 4 -79.15 -13.96 -4.29
CA CYS A 4 -78.48 -13.03 -3.36
C CYS A 4 -77.37 -13.70 -2.49
N LEU A 5 -76.52 -12.87 -1.85
CA LEU A 5 -75.74 -13.07 -0.58
C LEU A 5 -74.49 -14.01 -0.68
N THR A 6 -73.25 -13.68 -0.26
CA THR A 6 -72.69 -12.75 0.72
C THR A 6 -71.17 -12.53 0.50
N CYS A 7 -70.69 -11.37 0.98
CA CYS A 7 -69.35 -11.00 1.52
C CYS A 7 -68.08 -10.88 0.62
N ASP A 8 -67.78 -9.63 0.22
CA ASP A 8 -66.68 -8.72 0.64
C ASP A 8 -65.19 -9.16 0.78
N PRO A 9 -64.22 -8.20 0.68
CA PRO A 9 -63.07 -8.32 -0.22
C PRO A 9 -61.67 -8.25 0.46
N CYS A 10 -60.66 -8.31 -0.41
CA CYS A 10 -59.32 -7.71 -0.25
C CYS A 10 -58.22 -8.57 0.41
N LYS A 11 -57.32 -9.11 -0.43
CA LYS A 11 -55.89 -8.71 -0.39
C LYS A 11 -55.23 -9.04 -1.74
N SER A 12 -54.57 -8.01 -2.27
CA SER A 12 -53.96 -7.88 -3.59
C SER A 12 -52.92 -8.94 -3.94
N GLU A 13 -53.03 -9.49 -5.15
CA GLU A 13 -51.90 -10.02 -5.90
C GLU A 13 -51.07 -8.87 -6.49
N SER A 14 -49.77 -8.90 -6.26
CA SER A 14 -48.83 -8.79 -7.39
C SER A 14 -47.51 -9.46 -7.01
N GLU A 15 -47.24 -10.55 -7.73
CA GLU A 15 -45.92 -11.15 -7.82
C GLU A 15 -44.89 -10.13 -8.29
N SER A 16 -43.71 -10.10 -7.66
CA SER A 16 -42.45 -10.03 -8.41
C SER A 16 -41.27 -10.51 -7.59
N LYS A 17 -40.84 -11.71 -7.96
CA LYS A 17 -39.56 -12.36 -7.73
C LYS A 17 -38.38 -11.35 -7.71
N LYS A 18 -37.45 -11.48 -6.76
CA LYS A 18 -36.05 -11.89 -7.04
C LYS A 18 -35.08 -11.69 -5.87
N VAL A 19 -34.57 -12.83 -5.40
CA VAL A 19 -33.14 -13.18 -5.29
C VAL A 19 -32.24 -12.31 -4.38
N ASN A 20 -31.97 -12.92 -3.23
CA ASN A 20 -30.85 -12.74 -2.32
C ASN A 20 -29.50 -12.58 -3.06
N ARG A 21 -28.86 -11.40 -3.01
CA ARG A 21 -27.54 -11.15 -3.62
C ARG A 21 -26.47 -10.93 -2.57
N SER A 22 -26.14 -12.02 -1.88
CA SER A 22 -24.85 -12.18 -1.19
C SER A 22 -23.72 -11.83 -2.17
N LYS A 23 -22.95 -10.79 -1.86
CA LYS A 23 -21.85 -10.30 -2.70
C LYS A 23 -20.69 -11.30 -2.64
N ARG A 24 -20.80 -12.37 -3.42
CA ARG A 24 -19.70 -13.29 -3.73
C ARG A 24 -18.62 -12.48 -4.44
N ILE A 25 -17.59 -12.06 -3.70
CA ILE A 25 -16.38 -11.51 -4.28
C ILE A 25 -15.72 -12.67 -5.04
N THR A 26 -15.81 -12.63 -6.37
CA THR A 26 -15.20 -13.64 -7.23
C THR A 26 -13.68 -13.64 -7.03
N LEU A 27 -13.08 -14.84 -7.03
CA LEU A 27 -11.64 -15.07 -6.91
C LEU A 27 -10.84 -14.15 -7.85
N GLN A 28 -11.37 -13.90 -9.06
CA GLN A 28 -10.80 -12.99 -10.07
C GLN A 28 -10.74 -11.53 -9.61
N LYS A 29 -11.74 -11.03 -8.87
CA LYS A 29 -11.75 -9.66 -8.32
C LYS A 29 -10.73 -9.49 -7.19
N TRP A 30 -10.47 -10.58 -6.47
CA TRP A 30 -9.43 -10.63 -5.43
C TRP A 30 -8.02 -10.73 -6.02
N MET A 31 -7.85 -11.50 -7.11
CA MET A 31 -6.59 -11.63 -7.86
C MET A 31 -6.14 -10.33 -8.52
N ARG A 32 -7.06 -9.53 -9.09
CA ARG A 32 -6.71 -8.22 -9.68
C ARG A 32 -6.18 -7.20 -8.66
N ARG A 33 -6.56 -7.31 -7.38
CA ARG A 33 -6.01 -6.46 -6.30
C ARG A 33 -4.60 -6.90 -5.84
N ARG A 34 -4.13 -8.07 -6.29
CA ARG A 34 -2.86 -8.69 -5.89
C ARG A 34 -1.83 -8.74 -7.02
N GLN A 35 -2.08 -8.10 -8.16
CA GLN A 35 -1.01 -7.95 -9.14
C GLN A 35 0.16 -7.23 -8.48
N PRO A 36 1.41 -7.76 -8.57
CA PRO A 36 2.57 -6.96 -8.27
C PRO A 36 2.45 -5.71 -9.15
N PHE A 37 2.43 -4.53 -8.52
CA PHE A 37 2.57 -3.31 -9.29
C PHE A 37 3.95 -3.38 -9.93
N VAL A 38 3.98 -3.66 -11.23
CA VAL A 38 5.15 -3.42 -12.05
C VAL A 38 5.22 -1.90 -12.14
N PRO A 39 6.27 -1.25 -11.59
CA PRO A 39 6.42 0.18 -11.75
C PRO A 39 6.26 0.51 -13.23
N LYS A 40 5.49 1.55 -13.56
CA LYS A 40 5.60 2.10 -14.92
C LYS A 40 7.09 2.37 -15.16
N PRO A 41 7.64 2.03 -16.33
CA PRO A 41 8.97 2.50 -16.68
C PRO A 41 8.93 4.02 -16.57
N LEU A 42 9.54 4.55 -15.51
CA LEU A 42 9.76 5.98 -15.42
C LEU A 42 10.68 6.33 -16.59
N PRO A 43 10.48 7.50 -17.23
CA PRO A 43 11.40 7.95 -18.27
C PRO A 43 12.83 7.82 -17.74
N LEU A 44 13.68 7.18 -18.55
CA LEU A 44 15.10 7.00 -18.26
C LEU A 44 15.64 8.33 -17.73
N THR A 45 16.03 8.32 -16.46
CA THR A 45 16.47 9.50 -15.74
C THR A 45 17.64 10.13 -16.49
N CYS A 46 17.54 11.41 -16.83
CA CYS A 46 18.67 12.13 -17.41
C CYS A 46 19.85 12.02 -16.44
N PRO A 47 21.09 11.77 -16.93
CA PRO A 47 22.27 11.80 -16.07
C PRO A 47 22.31 13.12 -15.30
N GLY A 48 22.09 13.06 -13.98
CA GLY A 48 22.01 14.24 -13.10
C GLY A 48 20.64 14.55 -12.49
N SER A 49 19.55 13.87 -12.88
CA SER A 49 18.26 14.03 -12.18
C SER A 49 18.38 13.47 -10.76
N ARG A 50 18.13 14.31 -9.75
CA ARG A 50 18.12 13.88 -8.35
C ARG A 50 16.68 13.64 -7.89
N HIS A 51 16.44 12.45 -7.40
CA HIS A 51 15.19 11.98 -6.81
C HIS A 51 15.01 12.56 -5.41
N LYS A 52 13.85 13.13 -5.11
CA LYS A 52 13.53 13.59 -3.75
C LYS A 52 13.33 12.37 -2.84
N VAL A 53 14.01 12.33 -1.70
CA VAL A 53 13.87 11.28 -0.69
C VAL A 53 13.27 11.85 0.59
N GLU A 54 12.21 11.24 1.07
CA GLU A 54 11.53 11.61 2.32
C GLU A 54 11.33 10.38 3.19
N LEU A 55 11.57 10.52 4.49
CA LEU A 55 11.20 9.54 5.50
C LEU A 55 9.76 9.85 5.93
N VAL A 56 8.94 8.81 6.03
CA VAL A 56 7.57 8.94 6.50
C VAL A 56 7.31 7.94 7.61
N PHE A 57 6.67 8.39 8.67
CA PHE A 57 6.29 7.51 9.78
C PHE A 57 4.99 7.95 10.44
N SER A 58 4.36 7.00 11.12
CA SER A 58 3.13 7.23 11.88
C SER A 58 3.01 6.22 13.02
N PRO A 59 2.35 6.58 14.12
CA PRO A 59 2.06 5.62 15.19
C PRO A 59 1.12 4.51 14.69
N LEU A 60 1.43 3.28 15.05
CA LEU A 60 0.55 2.13 14.87
C LEU A 60 -0.43 2.07 16.05
N ALA A 61 -1.72 2.26 15.76
CA ALA A 61 -2.78 2.01 16.74
C ALA A 61 -2.98 0.50 16.95
N ASN A 62 -3.47 0.12 18.14
CA ASN A 62 -3.98 -1.22 18.47
C ASN A 62 -2.95 -2.37 18.62
N MET A 63 -1.69 -2.11 18.98
CA MET A 63 -0.75 -3.19 19.32
C MET A 63 -0.86 -3.66 20.78
N GLN A 64 -2.08 -3.89 21.29
CA GLN A 64 -2.33 -4.49 22.63
C GLN A 64 -1.54 -3.83 23.78
N GLY A 65 -1.43 -2.49 23.76
CA GLY A 65 -0.72 -1.72 24.78
C GLY A 65 0.73 -1.36 24.47
N LEU A 66 1.31 -1.90 23.37
CA LEU A 66 2.63 -1.50 22.88
C LEU A 66 2.53 -0.29 21.95
N LEU A 67 3.41 0.70 22.14
CA LEU A 67 3.60 1.78 21.18
C LEU A 67 4.49 1.28 20.03
N GLY A 68 3.95 1.28 18.82
CA GLY A 68 4.68 0.91 17.61
C GLY A 68 4.64 2.03 16.59
N TYR A 69 5.63 2.05 15.71
CA TYR A 69 5.64 2.94 14.55
C TYR A 69 5.65 2.10 13.27
N HIS A 70 4.95 2.61 12.27
CA HIS A 70 5.08 2.18 10.89
C HIS A 70 5.85 3.25 10.14
N SER A 71 6.85 2.85 9.37
CA SER A 71 7.63 3.77 8.55
C SER A 71 7.75 3.29 7.11
N SER A 72 7.98 4.25 6.22
CA SER A 72 8.19 4.06 4.79
C SER A 72 9.15 5.13 4.25
N VAL A 73 9.66 4.91 3.04
CA VAL A 73 10.44 5.90 2.28
C VAL A 73 9.63 6.35 1.07
N LEU A 74 9.57 7.66 0.84
CA LEU A 74 9.10 8.24 -0.41
C LEU A 74 10.30 8.55 -1.30
N ILE A 75 10.25 8.09 -2.55
CA ILE A 75 11.17 8.51 -3.61
C ILE A 75 10.32 9.12 -4.73
N ASP A 76 10.50 10.41 -5.01
CA ASP A 76 9.68 11.19 -5.96
C ASP A 76 8.17 11.02 -5.75
N GLY A 77 7.74 10.91 -4.49
CA GLY A 77 6.33 10.76 -4.13
C GLY A 77 5.78 9.33 -4.27
N GLU A 78 6.59 8.35 -4.68
CA GLU A 78 6.27 6.93 -4.62
C GLU A 78 6.70 6.33 -3.29
N GLU A 79 5.78 5.65 -2.62
CA GLU A 79 5.98 5.07 -1.30
C GLU A 79 6.52 3.65 -1.40
N TYR A 80 7.63 3.39 -0.72
CA TYR A 80 8.27 2.09 -0.58
C TYR A 80 8.23 1.64 0.87
N TYR A 81 7.73 0.43 1.11
CA TYR A 81 7.65 -0.15 2.45
C TYR A 81 7.64 -1.67 2.41
N PHE A 82 8.07 -2.30 3.50
CA PHE A 82 8.12 -3.75 3.61
C PHE A 82 6.88 -4.33 4.29
N THR A 83 6.39 -5.46 3.78
CA THR A 83 5.20 -6.16 4.25
C THR A 83 5.45 -7.67 4.31
N PRO A 84 4.55 -8.46 4.92
CA PRO A 84 4.60 -9.92 4.83
C PRO A 84 4.65 -10.48 3.40
N SER A 85 4.21 -9.71 2.40
CA SER A 85 4.28 -10.10 0.99
C SER A 85 5.51 -9.58 0.25
N GLY A 86 6.52 -9.05 0.94
CA GLY A 86 7.68 -8.43 0.31
C GLY A 86 7.61 -6.89 0.33
N ILE A 87 8.57 -6.27 -0.36
CA ILE A 87 8.57 -4.83 -0.61
C ILE A 87 7.34 -4.47 -1.47
N ARG A 88 6.64 -3.40 -1.10
CA ARG A 88 5.56 -2.81 -1.87
C ARG A 88 5.95 -1.41 -2.30
N CYS A 89 5.54 -1.06 -3.52
CA CYS A 89 5.59 0.29 -4.05
C CYS A 89 4.17 0.74 -4.39
N TYR A 90 3.78 1.92 -3.93
CA TYR A 90 2.49 2.52 -4.25
C TYR A 90 2.64 4.01 -4.58
N PRO A 91 1.79 4.55 -5.48
CA PRO A 91 1.68 5.99 -5.64
C PRO A 91 1.14 6.61 -4.35
N LYS A 92 1.84 7.61 -3.81
CA LYS A 92 1.48 8.32 -2.56
C LYS A 92 1.50 7.42 -1.32
N LEU A 93 1.18 8.01 -0.16
CA LEU A 93 1.15 7.34 1.14
C LEU A 93 -0.07 6.44 1.32
N SER A 94 -0.01 5.25 0.73
CA SER A 94 -1.06 4.26 0.80
C SER A 94 -1.02 3.46 2.10
N SER A 95 0.17 3.26 2.68
CA SER A 95 0.34 2.48 3.91
C SER A 95 -0.07 3.24 5.18
N HIS A 96 -0.06 4.57 5.14
CA HIS A 96 -0.37 5.43 6.28
C HIS A 96 -1.84 5.89 6.38
N LYS A 97 -2.76 5.24 5.65
CA LYS A 97 -4.16 5.68 5.59
C LYS A 97 -4.79 5.76 6.98
N ARG A 98 -5.42 6.90 7.27
CA ARG A 98 -6.14 7.19 8.53
C ARG A 98 -5.26 7.30 9.77
N MET A 99 -3.94 7.46 9.60
CA MET A 99 -3.01 7.74 10.69
C MET A 99 -2.52 9.19 10.60
N SER A 100 -2.15 9.80 11.72
CA SER A 100 -1.37 11.05 11.71
C SER A 100 0.02 10.73 11.16
N VAL A 101 0.39 11.40 10.08
CA VAL A 101 1.63 11.13 9.38
C VAL A 101 2.61 12.26 9.60
N GLU A 102 3.82 11.90 9.98
CA GLU A 102 4.97 12.79 9.97
C GLU A 102 5.84 12.50 8.76
N ARG A 103 6.31 13.57 8.11
CA ARG A 103 7.20 13.50 6.95
C ARG A 103 8.44 14.32 7.25
N VAL A 104 9.59 13.72 7.03
CA VAL A 104 10.88 14.36 7.18
C VAL A 104 11.55 14.33 5.82
N GLU A 105 11.83 15.51 5.26
CA GLU A 105 12.66 15.59 4.07
C GLU A 105 14.08 15.15 4.42
N VAL A 106 14.53 14.12 3.74
CA VAL A 106 15.81 13.49 4.04
C VAL A 106 16.89 14.05 3.09
N GLY A 107 16.53 14.30 1.83
CA GLY A 107 17.39 14.96 0.86
C GLY A 107 17.05 14.59 -0.58
N LYS A 108 18.07 14.60 -1.45
CA LYS A 108 17.95 14.15 -2.84
C LYS A 108 18.97 13.05 -3.14
N SER A 109 18.64 12.11 -4.03
CA SER A 109 19.49 10.99 -4.43
C SER A 109 19.61 10.87 -5.94
N VAL A 110 20.76 10.41 -6.44
CA VAL A 110 20.89 9.95 -7.84
C VAL A 110 20.27 8.57 -8.06
N LEU A 111 19.94 7.85 -6.99
CA LEU A 111 19.32 6.54 -7.03
C LEU A 111 17.80 6.68 -6.91
N GLY A 112 17.10 6.16 -7.92
CA GLY A 112 15.64 6.08 -7.93
C GLY A 112 15.11 4.84 -7.22
N GLY A 113 13.79 4.68 -7.22
CA GLY A 113 13.11 3.55 -6.59
C GLY A 113 13.48 2.18 -7.18
N THR A 114 13.79 2.10 -8.47
CA THR A 114 14.26 0.86 -9.12
C THR A 114 15.58 0.38 -8.53
N ALA A 115 16.57 1.27 -8.38
CA ALA A 115 17.85 0.95 -7.77
C ALA A 115 17.70 0.53 -6.29
N LEU A 116 16.77 1.15 -5.56
CA LEU A 116 16.42 0.72 -4.20
C LEU A 116 15.89 -0.72 -4.18
N LEU A 117 14.96 -1.05 -5.08
CA LEU A 117 14.40 -2.39 -5.21
C LEU A 117 15.49 -3.41 -5.57
N ASP A 118 16.35 -3.10 -6.53
CA ASP A 118 17.44 -4.00 -6.94
C ASP A 118 18.40 -4.28 -5.76
N ALA A 119 18.75 -3.26 -4.99
CA ALA A 119 19.64 -3.40 -3.84
C ALA A 119 19.02 -4.23 -2.70
N LEU A 120 17.74 -4.03 -2.40
CA LEU A 120 17.12 -4.54 -1.18
C LEU A 120 16.21 -5.75 -1.36
N SER A 121 15.71 -6.03 -2.57
CA SER A 121 14.72 -7.11 -2.79
C SER A 121 15.23 -8.48 -2.37
N LYS A 122 16.52 -8.76 -2.57
CA LYS A 122 17.13 -10.03 -2.14
C LYS A 122 17.11 -10.22 -0.62
N HIS A 123 17.13 -9.12 0.14
CA HIS A 123 17.13 -9.13 1.60
C HIS A 123 15.71 -9.08 2.16
N PHE A 124 14.78 -8.39 1.51
CA PHE A 124 13.41 -8.18 1.98
C PHE A 124 12.39 -8.97 1.17
N GLN A 125 12.54 -10.30 1.19
CA GLN A 125 11.71 -11.22 0.42
C GLN A 125 10.31 -11.43 1.06
N PRO A 126 9.31 -11.81 0.25
CA PRO A 126 8.02 -12.26 0.77
C PRO A 126 8.19 -13.36 1.82
N ARG A 127 7.28 -13.41 2.80
CA ARG A 127 7.26 -14.38 3.91
C ARG A 127 8.47 -14.30 4.87
N THR A 128 9.31 -13.26 4.76
CA THR A 128 10.43 -13.03 5.69
C THR A 128 10.17 -11.89 6.68
N TYR A 129 8.94 -11.37 6.73
CA TYR A 129 8.56 -10.31 7.65
C TYR A 129 8.45 -10.84 9.07
N ASP A 130 9.14 -10.16 10.00
CA ASP A 130 9.12 -10.42 11.43
C ASP A 130 8.83 -9.10 12.16
N LEU A 131 7.81 -9.09 13.01
CA LEU A 131 7.33 -7.88 13.69
C LEU A 131 8.42 -7.17 14.51
N LEU A 132 9.39 -7.91 15.04
CA LEU A 132 10.43 -7.38 15.95
C LEU A 132 11.79 -7.26 15.27
N ARG A 133 12.16 -8.21 14.42
CA ARG A 133 13.53 -8.35 13.89
C ARG A 133 13.67 -7.92 12.43
N LYS A 134 12.57 -7.89 11.67
CA LYS A 134 12.61 -7.63 10.22
C LYS A 134 11.27 -7.11 9.73
N ASN A 135 10.98 -5.86 10.04
CA ASN A 135 9.73 -5.18 9.74
C ASN A 135 9.93 -3.99 8.79
N CYS A 136 8.89 -3.17 8.63
CA CYS A 136 8.94 -1.93 7.85
C CYS A 136 10.01 -0.95 8.35
N ASN A 137 10.26 -0.85 9.65
CA ASN A 137 11.27 0.03 10.23
C ASN A 137 12.69 -0.42 9.86
N ASN A 138 12.96 -1.73 9.88
CA ASN A 138 14.24 -2.27 9.42
C ASN A 138 14.46 -2.00 7.91
N PHE A 139 13.41 -2.14 7.11
CA PHE A 139 13.46 -1.81 5.68
C PHE A 139 13.76 -0.33 5.45
N THR A 140 13.03 0.56 6.10
CA THR A 140 13.20 2.01 6.01
C THR A 140 14.62 2.42 6.39
N ALA A 141 15.15 1.88 7.48
CA ALA A 141 16.54 2.13 7.90
C ALA A 141 17.56 1.67 6.84
N ALA A 142 17.39 0.47 6.28
CA ALA A 142 18.26 -0.05 5.22
C ALA A 142 18.18 0.81 3.94
N ALA A 143 16.99 1.26 3.56
CA ALA A 143 16.78 2.15 2.41
C ALA A 143 17.54 3.47 2.57
N LEU A 144 17.41 4.11 3.74
CA LEU A 144 18.12 5.34 4.05
C LEU A 144 19.64 5.15 4.12
N LEU A 145 20.12 4.00 4.60
CA LEU A 145 21.54 3.67 4.62
C LEU A 145 22.10 3.49 3.20
N CYS A 146 21.39 2.76 2.33
CA CYS A 146 21.75 2.62 0.91
C CYS A 146 21.86 3.98 0.24
N TRP A 147 20.98 4.92 0.56
CA TRP A 147 21.09 6.29 0.07
C TRP A 147 22.33 7.01 0.62
N LYS A 148 22.52 7.07 1.95
CA LYS A 148 23.65 7.77 2.58
C LYS A 148 25.02 7.24 2.12
N ALA A 149 25.15 5.95 1.87
CA ALA A 149 26.39 5.35 1.39
C ALA A 149 26.76 5.82 -0.04
N ASN A 150 25.78 6.05 -0.89
CA ASN A 150 25.99 6.47 -2.28
C ASN A 150 26.15 7.99 -2.43
N ASP A 151 25.67 8.78 -1.47
CA ASP A 151 25.86 10.24 -1.45
C ASP A 151 27.32 10.64 -1.12
N ARG A 152 28.04 9.80 -0.36
CA ARG A 152 29.45 10.07 0.04
C ARG A 152 30.47 9.92 -1.09
N HIS A 153 30.07 9.46 -2.28
CA HIS A 153 30.95 9.37 -3.44
C HIS A 153 30.81 10.55 -4.43
N ILE A 154 30.00 11.58 -4.14
CA ILE A 154 29.77 12.75 -5.01
C ILE A 154 30.42 14.04 -4.44
N PHE A 155 31.63 13.93 -3.86
CA PHE A 155 32.50 15.09 -3.59
C PHE A 155 33.97 14.78 -3.90
N LYS A 156 34.21 14.22 -5.09
CA LYS A 156 35.51 14.27 -5.78
C LYS A 156 35.26 14.65 -7.25
N CYS A 157 34.90 15.91 -7.46
CA CYS A 157 35.16 16.63 -8.71
C CYS A 157 35.71 17.99 -8.29
#